data_AF-A0A2J4R8K4-F1
#
_entry.id   AF-A0A2J4R8K4-F1
#
_cell.length_a   1.000
_cell.length_b   1.000
_cell.length_c   1.000
_cell.angle_alpha   90.00
_cell.angle_beta   90.00
_cell.angle_gamma   90.00
#
_symmetry.space_group_name_H-M   'P 1'
#
loop_
_entity.id
_entity.type
_entity.pdbx_description
1 polymer ?
#
loop_
_entity_poly.entity_id
_entity_poly.type
_entity_poly.pdbx_seq_one_letter_code
_entity_poly.pdbx_strand_id
1 'polypeptide(L)'
;MNEQYSALRSNVSMLGKVLGDTIKDALGENILDRVETIRKLSKSSRAGNEANRQELLTTLQNLSNDELLPVARAFSQFLNLANTAEQYHSISPKGEAASNPEVIARTLR
;
A
#
# COMPACT_ATOMS: atom_id res chain seq x y z
N MET A 1 -12.94 12.73 -11.01
CA MET A 1 -11.96 12.11 -10.10
C MET A 1 -11.51 13.17 -9.12
N ASN A 2 -11.52 12.93 -7.81
CA ASN A 2 -11.11 13.93 -6.82
C ASN A 2 -9.60 14.23 -6.97
N GLU A 3 -9.28 15.39 -7.56
CA GLU A 3 -7.90 15.87 -7.77
C GLU A 3 -7.14 16.07 -6.46
N GLN A 4 -7.88 16.33 -5.37
CA GLN A 4 -7.38 16.55 -4.01
C GLN A 4 -6.40 15.45 -3.54
N TYR A 5 -6.67 14.18 -3.86
CA TYR A 5 -5.81 13.06 -3.45
C TYR A 5 -4.88 12.53 -4.56
N SER A 6 -4.76 13.24 -5.69
CA SER A 6 -3.93 12.81 -6.82
C SER A 6 -2.44 12.70 -6.44
N ALA A 7 -1.94 13.67 -5.67
CA ALA A 7 -0.57 13.68 -5.15
C ALA A 7 -0.32 12.52 -4.18
N LEU A 8 -1.25 12.26 -3.26
CA LEU A 8 -1.17 11.13 -2.33
C LEU A 8 -1.10 9.79 -3.08
N ARG A 9 -2.03 9.56 -4.03
CA ARG A 9 -2.04 8.33 -4.84
C ARG A 9 -0.74 8.15 -5.63
N SER A 10 -0.19 9.23 -6.17
CA SER A 10 1.08 9.20 -6.90
C SER A 10 2.25 8.82 -5.99
N ASN A 11 2.32 9.39 -4.79
CA ASN A 11 3.36 9.06 -3.80
C ASN A 11 3.27 7.60 -3.35
N VAL A 12 2.07 7.10 -3.04
CA VAL A 12 1.86 5.69 -2.68
C VAL A 12 2.29 4.77 -3.82
N SER A 13 1.92 5.11 -5.06
CA SER A 13 2.31 4.33 -6.24
C SER A 13 3.82 4.32 -6.46
N MET A 14 4.49 5.46 -6.27
CA MET A 14 5.93 5.60 -6.44
C MET A 14 6.68 4.81 -5.37
N LEU A 15 6.34 4.97 -4.10
CA LEU A 15 6.95 4.24 -2.99
C LEU A 15 6.72 2.73 -3.12
N GLY A 16 5.52 2.32 -3.56
CA GLY A 16 5.22 0.93 -3.82
C GLY A 16 6.09 0.33 -4.94
N LYS A 17 6.36 1.09 -6.00
CA LYS A 17 7.26 0.65 -7.08
C LYS A 17 8.70 0.49 -6.58
N VAL A 18 9.21 1.49 -5.85
CA VAL A 18 10.56 1.43 -5.25
C VAL A 18 10.71 0.24 -4.31
N LEU A 19 9.71 -0.03 -3.47
CA LEU A 19 9.71 -1.21 -2.60
C LEU A 19 9.66 -2.51 -3.41
N GLY A 20 8.86 -2.58 -4.47
CA GLY A 20 8.79 -3.74 -5.36
C GLY A 20 10.14 -4.04 -6.01
N ASP A 21 10.79 -3.04 -6.58
CA ASP A 21 12.13 -3.15 -7.17
C ASP A 21 13.15 -3.62 -6.11
N THR A 22 13.07 -3.06 -4.88
CA THR A 22 13.94 -3.46 -3.76
C THR A 22 13.72 -4.92 -3.33
N ILE A 23 12.47 -5.39 -3.28
CA ILE A 23 12.14 -6.79 -2.94
C ILE A 23 12.68 -7.72 -4.03
N LYS A 24 12.52 -7.35 -5.30
CA LYS A 24 13.02 -8.11 -6.44
C LYS A 24 14.54 -8.27 -6.38
N ASP A 25 15.26 -7.20 -6.07
CA ASP A 25 16.73 -7.23 -5.96
C ASP A 25 17.21 -8.05 -4.75
N ALA A 26 16.50 -7.98 -3.63
CA ALA A 26 16.93 -8.61 -2.38
C ALA A 26 16.58 -10.11 -2.28
N LEU A 27 15.41 -10.51 -2.79
CA LEU A 27 14.82 -11.84 -2.55
C LEU A 27 14.40 -12.55 -3.84
N GLY A 28 14.57 -11.90 -4.99
CA GLY A 28 14.17 -12.41 -6.29
C GLY A 28 12.72 -12.08 -6.66
N GLU A 29 12.42 -12.28 -7.94
CA GLU A 29 11.12 -11.94 -8.54
C GLU A 29 9.96 -12.79 -8.00
N ASN A 30 10.23 -14.03 -7.59
CA ASN A 30 9.21 -14.95 -7.07
C ASN A 30 8.47 -14.40 -5.85
N ILE A 31 9.17 -13.77 -4.90
CA ILE A 31 8.53 -13.19 -3.70
C ILE A 31 7.64 -12.01 -4.08
N LEU A 32 8.11 -11.15 -4.99
CA LEU A 32 7.31 -10.04 -5.48
C LEU A 32 6.05 -10.53 -6.19
N ASP A 33 6.16 -11.56 -7.02
CA ASP A 33 5.04 -12.18 -7.73
C ASP A 33 4.01 -12.79 -6.77
N ARG A 34 4.46 -13.43 -5.70
CA ARG A 34 3.58 -13.94 -4.64
C ARG A 34 2.79 -12.80 -3.98
N VAL A 35 3.47 -11.73 -3.59
CA VAL A 35 2.82 -10.56 -2.96
C VAL A 35 1.81 -9.92 -3.91
N GLU A 36 2.17 -9.72 -5.17
CA GLU A 36 1.29 -9.13 -6.19
C GLU A 36 0.09 -10.03 -6.53
N THR A 37 0.29 -11.34 -6.58
CA THR A 37 -0.79 -12.32 -6.78
C THR A 37 -1.79 -12.25 -5.62
N ILE A 38 -1.31 -12.33 -4.38
CA ILE A 38 -2.17 -12.23 -3.19
C ILE A 38 -2.92 -10.90 -3.17
N ARG A 39 -2.27 -9.78 -3.51
CA ARG A 39 -2.90 -8.45 -3.59
C ARG A 39 -4.02 -8.40 -4.63
N LYS A 40 -3.79 -8.90 -5.85
CA LYS A 40 -4.77 -8.90 -6.95
C LYS A 40 -5.98 -9.78 -6.61
N LEU A 41 -5.74 -10.99 -6.11
CA LEU A 41 -6.79 -11.92 -5.71
C LEU A 41 -7.62 -11.36 -4.55
N SER A 42 -6.98 -10.77 -3.53
CA SER A 42 -7.67 -10.10 -2.42
C SER A 42 -8.59 -8.98 -2.89
N LYS A 43 -8.11 -8.13 -3.82
CA LYS A 43 -8.92 -7.05 -4.39
C LYS A 43 -10.12 -7.59 -5.16
N SER A 44 -9.93 -8.62 -5.98
CA SER A 44 -11.00 -9.19 -6.78
C SER A 44 -12.02 -9.98 -5.94
N SER A 45 -11.56 -10.72 -4.93
CA SER A 45 -12.42 -11.41 -3.96
C SER A 45 -13.34 -10.44 -3.21
N ARG A 46 -12.79 -9.28 -2.77
CA ARG A 46 -13.58 -8.20 -2.16
C ARG A 46 -14.60 -7.57 -3.10
N ALA A 47 -14.35 -7.60 -4.42
CA ALA A 47 -15.30 -7.13 -5.43
C ALA A 47 -16.41 -8.17 -5.74
N GLY A 48 -16.46 -9.29 -5.02
CA GLY A 48 -17.51 -10.31 -5.16
C GLY A 48 -17.15 -11.49 -6.05
N ASN A 49 -15.92 -11.59 -6.56
CA ASN A 49 -15.50 -12.73 -7.37
C ASN A 49 -15.17 -13.95 -6.48
N GLU A 50 -16.07 -14.93 -6.46
CA GLU A 50 -15.92 -16.19 -5.71
C GLU A 50 -14.74 -17.04 -6.20
N ALA A 51 -14.54 -17.14 -7.52
CA ALA A 51 -13.45 -17.94 -8.07
C ALA A 51 -12.09 -17.43 -7.58
N ASN A 52 -11.90 -16.11 -7.59
CA ASN A 52 -10.69 -15.48 -7.08
C ASN A 52 -10.58 -15.56 -5.56
N ARG A 53 -11.69 -15.74 -4.83
CA ARG A 53 -11.65 -16.06 -3.39
C ARG A 53 -11.07 -17.45 -3.16
N GLN A 54 -11.54 -18.44 -3.92
CA GLN A 54 -11.04 -19.80 -3.80
C GLN A 54 -9.56 -19.88 -4.19
N GLU A 55 -9.18 -19.20 -5.27
CA GLU A 55 -7.77 -19.12 -5.70
C GLU A 55 -6.89 -18.41 -4.67
N LEU A 56 -7.39 -17.37 -3.99
CA LEU A 56 -6.68 -16.72 -2.89
C LEU A 56 -6.41 -17.70 -1.75
N LEU A 57 -7.42 -18.48 -1.33
CA LEU A 57 -7.27 -19.45 -0.25
C LEU A 57 -6.24 -20.52 -0.61
N THR A 58 -6.31 -21.07 -1.83
CA THR A 58 -5.33 -22.05 -2.32
C THR A 58 -3.93 -21.46 -2.40
N THR A 59 -3.80 -20.21 -2.86
CA THR A 59 -2.50 -19.50 -2.91
C THR A 59 -1.88 -19.38 -1.52
N LEU A 60 -2.67 -18.99 -0.52
CA LEU A 60 -2.20 -18.84 0.86
C LEU A 60 -1.83 -20.18 1.50
N GLN A 61 -2.58 -21.25 1.22
CA GLN A 61 -2.29 -22.60 1.73
C GLN A 61 -1.03 -23.21 1.12
N ASN A 62 -0.65 -22.80 -0.09
CA ASN A 62 0.51 -23.29 -0.81
C ASN A 62 1.77 -22.45 -0.60
N LEU A 63 1.74 -21.42 0.26
CA LEU A 63 2.95 -20.71 0.66
C LEU A 63 3.84 -21.64 1.48
N SER A 64 5.10 -21.76 1.08
CA SER A 64 6.11 -22.46 1.87
C SER A 64 6.44 -21.67 3.14
N ASN A 65 6.94 -22.37 4.17
CA ASN A 65 7.34 -21.73 5.43
C ASN A 65 8.40 -20.63 5.23
N ASP A 66 9.28 -20.79 4.24
CA ASP A 66 10.31 -19.80 3.89
C ASP A 66 9.74 -18.57 3.18
N GLU A 67 8.59 -18.68 2.52
CA GLU A 67 7.89 -17.56 1.88
C GLU A 67 7.03 -16.75 2.87
N LEU A 68 6.54 -17.36 3.96
CA LEU A 68 5.62 -16.73 4.91
C LEU A 68 6.16 -15.40 5.47
N LEU A 69 7.40 -15.43 5.99
CA LEU A 69 8.00 -14.25 6.62
C LEU A 69 8.30 -13.14 5.61
N PRO A 70 8.94 -13.40 4.44
CA PRO A 70 9.11 -12.40 3.38
C PRO A 70 7.80 -11.77 2.90
N VAL A 71 6.77 -12.58 2.65
CA VAL A 71 5.47 -12.10 2.17
C VAL A 71 4.80 -11.22 3.22
N ALA A 72 4.78 -11.64 4.49
CA ALA A 72 4.23 -10.84 5.57
C ALA A 72 4.96 -9.50 5.71
N ARG A 73 6.30 -9.51 5.70
CA ARG A 73 7.12 -8.29 5.78
C ARG A 73 6.86 -7.36 4.61
N ALA A 74 6.72 -7.87 3.39
CA ALA A 74 6.40 -7.06 2.22
C ALA A 74 5.08 -6.30 2.43
N PHE A 75 4.01 -6.99 2.83
CA PHE A 75 2.72 -6.33 3.11
C PHE A 75 2.82 -5.28 4.23
N SER A 76 3.55 -5.58 5.32
CA SER A 76 3.79 -4.60 6.37
C SER A 76 4.52 -3.35 5.85
N GLN A 77 5.52 -3.51 4.97
CA GLN A 77 6.25 -2.37 4.42
C GLN A 77 5.41 -1.55 3.43
N PHE A 78 4.59 -2.19 2.59
CA PHE A 78 3.63 -1.47 1.75
C PHE A 78 2.69 -0.59 2.59
N LEU A 79 2.18 -1.12 3.71
CA LEU A 79 1.32 -0.36 4.63
C LEU A 79 2.08 0.80 5.29
N ASN A 80 3.30 0.57 5.77
CA ASN A 80 4.13 1.61 6.37
C ASN A 80 4.39 2.77 5.40
N LEU A 81 4.68 2.46 4.13
CA LEU A 81 4.91 3.47 3.10
C LEU A 81 3.63 4.22 2.72
N ALA A 82 2.48 3.52 2.68
CA ALA A 82 1.19 4.15 2.48
C ALA A 82 0.87 5.15 3.60
N ASN A 83 1.06 4.74 4.86
CA ASN A 83 0.88 5.62 6.03
C ASN A 83 1.84 6.81 6.00
N THR A 84 3.09 6.60 5.60
CA THR A 84 4.09 7.68 5.47
C THR A 84 3.66 8.70 4.41
N ALA A 85 3.17 8.22 3.26
CA ALA A 85 2.66 9.10 2.20
C ALA A 85 1.42 9.89 2.64
N GLU A 86 0.52 9.25 3.40
CA GLU A 86 -0.65 9.90 3.99
C GLU A 86 -0.25 10.98 4.98
N GLN A 87 0.64 10.68 5.93
CA GLN A 87 1.15 11.65 6.91
C GLN A 87 1.82 12.85 6.23
N TYR A 88 2.62 12.62 5.19
CA TYR A 88 3.21 13.69 4.39
C TYR A 88 2.13 14.55 3.71
N HIS A 89 1.10 13.92 3.14
CA HIS A 89 -0.01 14.64 2.51
C HIS A 89 -0.79 15.49 3.52
N SER A 90 -0.98 15.01 4.75
CA SER A 90 -1.68 15.71 5.82
C SER A 90 -1.01 17.04 6.21
N ILE A 91 0.33 17.08 6.27
CA ILE A 91 1.08 18.30 6.62
C ILE A 91 1.43 19.18 5.41
N SER A 92 1.40 18.62 4.21
CA SER A 92 1.75 19.33 2.98
C SER A 92 0.84 20.55 2.77
N PRO A 93 1.40 21.75 2.47
CA PRO A 93 0.61 22.92 2.10
C PRO A 93 -0.27 22.73 0.86
N LYS A 94 0.11 21.78 -0.01
CA LYS A 94 -0.66 21.40 -1.21
C LYS A 94 -1.63 20.23 -0.96
N GLY A 95 -1.69 19.73 0.27
CA GLY A 95 -2.66 18.74 0.73
C GLY A 95 -3.61 19.36 1.74
N GLU A 96 -3.74 18.75 2.91
CA GLU A 96 -4.66 19.22 3.97
C GLU A 96 -4.08 20.37 4.81
N ALA A 97 -2.77 20.63 4.74
CA ALA A 97 -2.07 21.69 5.46
C ALA A 97 -2.40 21.71 6.97
N ALA A 98 -2.44 20.53 7.62
CA ALA A 98 -2.89 20.38 9.01
C ALA A 98 -2.08 21.20 10.03
N SER A 99 -0.83 21.54 9.72
CA SER A 99 0.03 22.38 10.56
C SER A 99 -0.05 23.88 10.22
N ASN A 100 -1.03 24.32 9.42
CA ASN A 100 -1.20 25.72 9.07
C ASN A 100 -1.67 26.54 10.30
N PRO A 101 -0.96 27.63 10.68
CA PRO A 101 -1.36 28.51 11.79
C PRO A 101 -2.77 29.10 11.66
N GLU A 102 -3.38 29.10 10.47
CA GLU A 102 -4.79 29.42 10.22
C GLU A 102 -5.74 28.68 11.17
N VAL A 103 -5.42 27.44 11.56
CA VAL A 103 -6.23 26.64 12.48
C VAL A 103 -6.36 27.35 13.83
N ILE A 104 -5.27 27.91 14.35
CA ILE A 104 -5.27 28.68 15.60
C ILE A 104 -6.01 30.00 15.40
N ALA A 105 -5.76 30.69 14.29
CA ALA A 105 -6.39 31.97 13.98
C ALA A 105 -7.93 31.89 13.87
N ARG A 106 -8.47 30.74 13.42
CA ARG A 106 -9.91 30.48 13.37
C ARG A 106 -10.55 30.25 14.74
N THR A 107 -9.81 29.66 15.68
CA THR A 107 -10.30 29.41 17.05
C THR A 107 -10.30 30.67 17.91
N LEU A 108 -9.44 31.65 17.60
CA LEU A 108 -9.32 32.90 18.34
C LEU A 108 -10.31 34.01 17.89
N ARG A 109 -11.14 33.74 16.87
CA ARG A 109 -12.24 34.63 16.43
C ARG A 109 -13.57 34.16 17.00
#